data_AF-A0A8S0SKQ9-F1
#
_entry.id   AF-A0A8S0SKQ9-F1
#
_cell.length_a   1.000
_cell.length_b   1.000
_cell.length_c   1.000
_cell.angle_alpha   90.00
_cell.angle_beta   90.00
_cell.angle_gamma   90.00
#
_symmetry.space_group_name_H-M   'P 1'
#
loop_
_entity.id
_entity.type
_entity.pdbx_description
1 polymer ?
#
loop_
_entity_poly.entity_id
_entity_poly.type
_entity_poly.pdbx_seq_one_letter_code
_entity_poly.pdbx_strand_id
1 'polypeptide(L)'
;MAHRKANKPKEIRHQVDWDYLCDYWESEQFQKRSKVAVDNRSRQEFTHFSGSISFIQWQAMGDNVTGRPDRIQLWKNTHYKDTKGWIHPMAEEKYKEMVDIQTTQ
;
A
#
# COMPACT_ATOMS: atom_id res chain seq x y z
N MET A 1 -9.52 28.61 -6.05
CA MET A 1 -10.63 28.44 -5.07
C MET A 1 -12.01 28.50 -5.70
N ALA A 2 -12.45 29.64 -6.24
CA ALA A 2 -13.82 29.82 -6.75
C ALA A 2 -14.26 28.75 -7.78
N HIS A 3 -13.38 28.39 -8.71
CA HIS A 3 -13.67 27.35 -9.70
C HIS A 3 -13.90 25.96 -9.06
N ARG A 4 -13.15 25.56 -8.02
CA ARG A 4 -13.33 24.24 -7.38
C ARG A 4 -14.60 24.18 -6.53
N LYS A 5 -14.88 25.25 -5.77
CA LYS A 5 -16.11 25.35 -4.97
C LYS A 5 -17.38 25.32 -5.83
N ALA A 6 -17.33 25.90 -7.03
CA ALA A 6 -18.44 25.85 -7.99
C ALA A 6 -18.69 24.45 -8.59
N ASN A 7 -17.69 23.56 -8.56
CA ASN A 7 -17.76 22.21 -9.16
C ASN A 7 -18.08 21.14 -8.12
N LYS A 8 -19.23 21.25 -7.45
CA LYS A 8 -19.67 20.27 -6.45
C LYS A 8 -20.23 18.99 -7.11
N PRO A 9 -19.78 17.79 -6.70
CA PRO A 9 -20.41 16.52 -7.09
C PRO A 9 -21.89 16.43 -6.69
N LYS A 10 -22.67 15.61 -7.41
CA LYS A 10 -24.12 15.45 -7.14
C LYS A 10 -24.39 14.68 -5.85
N GLU A 11 -23.45 13.83 -5.45
CA GLU A 11 -23.49 12.96 -4.29
C GLU A 11 -23.33 13.74 -2.97
N ILE A 12 -22.68 14.91 -3.03
CA ILE A 12 -22.50 15.77 -1.85
C ILE A 12 -23.77 16.60 -1.66
N ARG A 13 -24.48 16.35 -0.56
CA ARG A 13 -25.81 16.91 -0.33
C ARG A 13 -25.79 18.42 -0.11
N HIS A 14 -24.81 18.96 0.62
CA HIS A 14 -24.77 20.37 0.99
C HIS A 14 -23.53 21.07 0.43
N GLN A 15 -23.71 22.32 -0.04
CA GLN A 15 -22.60 23.13 -0.57
C GLN A 15 -21.55 23.44 0.51
N VAL A 16 -22.00 23.65 1.75
CA VAL A 16 -21.10 23.93 2.88
C VAL A 16 -20.10 22.79 3.14
N ASP A 17 -20.51 21.53 2.96
CA ASP A 17 -19.62 20.38 3.13
C ASP A 17 -18.54 20.36 2.04
N TRP A 18 -18.90 20.72 0.81
CA TRP A 18 -17.96 20.80 -0.30
C TRP A 18 -16.98 21.96 -0.14
N ASP A 19 -17.46 23.12 0.29
CA ASP A 19 -16.62 24.28 0.54
C ASP A 19 -15.63 23.98 1.66
N TYR A 20 -16.06 23.32 2.73
CA TYR A 20 -15.20 22.85 3.81
C TYR A 20 -14.11 21.91 3.30
N LEU A 21 -14.46 20.90 2.49
CA LEU A 21 -13.47 19.97 1.92
C LEU A 21 -12.47 20.68 1.00
N CYS A 22 -12.95 21.60 0.15
CA CYS A 22 -12.09 22.42 -0.69
C CYS A 22 -11.08 23.23 0.14
N ASP A 23 -11.54 23.88 1.21
CA ASP A 23 -10.69 24.67 2.09
C ASP A 23 -9.72 23.77 2.88
N TYR A 24 -10.17 22.60 3.34
CA TYR A 24 -9.34 21.62 4.03
C TYR A 24 -8.21 21.11 3.14
N TRP A 25 -8.49 20.74 1.88
CA TRP A 25 -7.46 20.27 0.95
C TRP A 25 -6.48 21.37 0.55
N GLU A 26 -6.88 22.63 0.60
CA GLU A 26 -6.02 23.78 0.29
C GLU A 26 -5.25 24.29 1.52
N SER A 27 -5.61 23.80 2.72
CA SER A 27 -4.87 24.10 3.94
C SER A 27 -3.41 23.69 3.80
N GLU A 28 -2.51 24.52 4.33
CA GLU A 28 -1.07 24.26 4.31
C GLU A 28 -0.73 22.92 4.96
N GLN A 29 -1.42 22.58 6.05
CA GLN A 29 -1.24 21.32 6.76
C GLN A 29 -1.55 20.12 5.86
N PHE A 30 -2.67 20.15 5.12
CA PHE A 30 -3.01 19.07 4.20
C PHE A 30 -2.02 18.98 3.04
N GLN A 31 -1.70 20.11 2.41
CA GLN A 31 -0.74 20.16 1.30
C GLN A 31 0.64 19.63 1.70
N LYS A 32 1.12 19.96 2.90
CA LYS A 32 2.38 19.43 3.44
C LYS A 32 2.35 17.91 3.58
N ARG A 33 1.29 17.34 4.17
CA ARG A 33 1.13 15.88 4.29
C ARG A 33 1.01 15.20 2.92
N SER A 34 0.25 15.80 2.01
CA SER A 34 0.04 15.28 0.65
C SER A 34 1.36 15.19 -0.12
N LYS A 35 2.18 16.24 -0.08
CA LYS A 35 3.52 16.26 -0.72
C LYS A 35 4.43 15.16 -0.17
N VAL A 36 4.46 14.98 1.15
CA VAL A 36 5.25 13.91 1.78
C VAL A 36 4.75 12.53 1.36
N ALA A 37 3.43 12.32 1.27
CA ALA A 37 2.87 11.04 0.82
C ALA A 37 3.22 10.73 -0.64
N VAL A 38 3.20 11.74 -1.52
CA VAL A 38 3.62 11.61 -2.92
C VAL A 38 5.11 11.26 -3.02
N ASP A 39 5.96 11.95 -2.27
CA ASP A 39 7.41 11.68 -2.22
C ASP A 39 7.72 10.27 -1.68
N ASN A 40 7.07 9.87 -0.59
CA ASN A 40 7.23 8.51 -0.07
C ASN A 40 6.81 7.44 -1.08
N ARG A 41 5.75 7.72 -1.86
CA ARG A 41 5.27 6.80 -2.91
C ARG A 41 6.20 6.77 -4.13
N SER A 42 6.85 7.87 -4.48
CA SER A 42 7.83 7.90 -5.58
C SER A 42 9.10 7.12 -5.25
N ARG A 43 9.44 7.02 -3.95
CA ARG A 43 10.58 6.24 -3.43
C ARG A 43 10.28 4.74 -3.28
N GLN A 44 9.02 4.32 -3.42
CA GLN A 44 8.65 2.92 -3.30
C GLN A 44 9.00 2.17 -4.59
N GLU A 45 10.02 1.31 -4.54
CA GLU A 45 10.56 0.60 -5.72
C GLU A 45 9.55 -0.35 -6.35
N PHE A 46 8.81 -1.10 -5.54
CA PHE A 46 7.77 -2.01 -6.00
C PHE A 46 6.65 -2.18 -4.97
N THR A 47 5.52 -2.65 -5.46
CA THR A 47 4.35 -2.97 -4.64
C THR A 47 4.32 -4.46 -4.30
N HIS A 48 3.25 -4.90 -3.65
CA HIS A 48 3.03 -6.28 -3.25
C HIS A 48 1.58 -6.68 -3.57
N PHE A 49 1.28 -7.97 -3.63
CA PHE A 49 -0.03 -8.48 -4.05
C PHE A 49 -1.07 -8.59 -2.92
N SER A 50 -0.74 -8.18 -1.68
CA SER A 50 -1.67 -8.27 -0.55
C SER A 50 -2.86 -7.32 -0.66
N GLY A 51 -2.71 -6.25 -1.44
CA GLY A 51 -3.71 -5.18 -1.52
C GLY A 51 -3.90 -4.47 -0.19
N SER A 52 -5.14 -4.46 0.30
CA SER A 52 -5.52 -3.81 1.58
C SER A 52 -5.38 -4.72 2.80
N ILE A 53 -4.96 -5.97 2.62
CA ILE A 53 -4.82 -6.93 3.72
C ILE A 53 -3.46 -6.71 4.38
N SER A 54 -3.45 -6.36 5.66
CA SER A 54 -2.20 -6.18 6.41
C SER A 54 -1.37 -7.46 6.47
N PHE A 55 -0.05 -7.36 6.60
CA PHE A 55 0.83 -8.52 6.74
C PHE A 55 0.51 -9.40 7.96
N ILE A 56 0.09 -8.78 9.07
CA ILE A 56 -0.34 -9.52 10.28
C ILE A 56 -1.59 -10.33 9.98
N GLN A 57 -2.56 -9.72 9.28
CA GLN A 57 -3.79 -10.40 8.89
C GLN A 57 -3.50 -11.51 7.88
N TRP A 58 -2.62 -11.29 6.91
CA TRP A 58 -2.15 -12.35 5.99
C TRP A 58 -1.52 -13.52 6.74
N GLN A 59 -0.73 -13.24 7.77
CA GLN A 59 -0.14 -14.27 8.60
C GLN A 59 -1.21 -15.04 9.38
N ALA A 60 -2.20 -14.34 9.93
CA ALA A 60 -3.31 -14.96 10.66
C ALA A 60 -4.27 -15.75 9.75
N MET A 61 -4.38 -15.35 8.49
CA MET A 61 -5.12 -16.05 7.43
C MET A 61 -4.37 -17.27 6.87
N GLY A 62 -3.22 -17.62 7.46
CA GLY A 62 -2.47 -18.82 7.10
C GLY A 62 -3.40 -20.01 6.89
N ASP A 63 -3.12 -20.80 5.85
CA ASP A 63 -4.03 -21.88 5.47
C ASP A 63 -4.03 -22.99 6.55
N ASN A 64 -5.08 -23.82 6.56
CA ASN A 64 -5.23 -24.90 7.54
C ASN A 64 -4.20 -26.04 7.39
N VAL A 65 -3.37 -26.02 6.33
CA VAL A 65 -2.40 -27.05 5.94
C VAL A 65 -0.97 -26.66 6.34
N THR A 66 -0.59 -25.40 6.15
CA THR A 66 0.73 -24.83 6.41
C THR A 66 0.76 -23.99 7.70
N GLY A 67 -0.40 -23.60 8.22
CA GLY A 67 -0.54 -22.79 9.42
C GLY A 67 -0.07 -21.35 9.19
N ARG A 68 0.33 -20.69 10.29
CA ARG A 68 0.81 -19.30 10.25
C ARG A 68 2.18 -19.25 9.53
N PRO A 69 2.30 -18.63 8.35
CA PRO A 69 3.57 -18.60 7.63
C PRO A 69 4.63 -17.85 8.43
N ASP A 70 5.87 -18.30 8.33
CA ASP A 70 7.01 -17.53 8.81
C ASP A 70 7.20 -16.25 7.97
N ARG A 71 8.21 -15.44 8.32
CA ARG A 71 8.43 -14.14 7.66
C ARG A 71 8.88 -14.28 6.20
N ILE A 72 9.65 -15.32 5.87
CA ILE A 72 10.20 -15.54 4.53
C ILE A 72 9.12 -16.11 3.62
N GLN A 73 8.32 -17.04 4.12
CA GLN A 73 7.16 -17.57 3.43
C GLN A 73 6.10 -16.48 3.22
N LEU A 74 5.88 -15.61 4.21
CA LEU A 74 4.99 -14.45 4.07
C LEU A 74 5.46 -13.49 2.97
N TRP A 75 6.77 -13.24 2.86
CA TRP A 75 7.35 -12.45 1.78
C TRP A 75 7.01 -13.07 0.41
N LYS A 76 7.29 -14.36 0.24
CA LYS A 76 6.96 -15.08 -0.99
C LYS A 76 5.46 -15.01 -1.32
N ASN A 77 4.60 -15.32 -0.36
CA ASN A 77 3.14 -15.32 -0.57
C ASN A 77 2.59 -13.94 -0.98
N THR A 78 3.24 -12.86 -0.54
CA THR A 78 2.80 -11.49 -0.82
C THR A 78 3.46 -10.86 -2.05
N HIS A 79 4.56 -11.43 -2.55
CA HIS A 79 5.33 -10.86 -3.67
C HIS A 79 5.43 -11.81 -4.88
N TYR A 80 4.90 -13.02 -4.78
CA TYR A 80 4.87 -14.01 -5.86
C TYR A 80 3.45 -14.53 -6.08
N LYS A 81 3.09 -14.77 -7.34
CA LYS A 81 1.87 -15.50 -7.73
C LYS A 81 2.22 -16.50 -8.82
N ASP A 82 1.72 -17.73 -8.74
CA ASP A 82 2.02 -18.78 -9.74
C ASP A 82 1.69 -18.34 -11.18
N THR A 83 0.65 -17.53 -11.35
CA THR A 83 0.20 -17.03 -12.67
C THR A 83 1.00 -15.84 -13.20
N LYS A 84 1.66 -15.07 -12.33
CA LYS A 84 2.35 -13.82 -12.70
C LYS A 84 3.84 -13.80 -12.39
N GLY A 85 4.32 -14.81 -11.67
CA GLY A 85 5.66 -14.83 -11.10
C GLY A 85 5.83 -13.80 -9.98
N TRP A 86 7.08 -13.35 -9.82
CA TRP A 86 7.45 -12.30 -8.89
C TRP A 86 6.92 -10.94 -9.34
N ILE A 87 6.51 -10.11 -8.38
CA ILE A 87 6.02 -8.77 -8.67
C ILE A 87 7.10 -7.86 -9.27
N HIS A 88 8.35 -8.10 -8.92
CA HIS A 88 9.51 -7.38 -9.40
C HIS A 88 10.77 -8.26 -9.27
N PRO A 89 11.77 -8.16 -10.16
CA PRO A 89 13.01 -8.93 -10.05
C PRO A 89 13.72 -8.74 -8.70
N MET A 90 13.78 -7.51 -8.18
CA MET A 90 14.37 -7.24 -6.86
C MET A 90 13.64 -7.95 -5.72
N ALA A 91 12.34 -8.25 -5.85
CA ALA A 91 11.61 -8.99 -4.83
C ALA A 91 12.07 -10.46 -4.76
N GLU A 92 12.46 -11.03 -5.90
CA GLU A 92 13.06 -12.37 -5.98
C GLU A 92 14.47 -12.38 -5.40
N GLU A 93 15.30 -11.40 -5.74
CA GLU A 93 16.65 -11.25 -5.19
C GLU A 93 16.62 -11.15 -3.67
N LYS A 94 15.75 -10.30 -3.13
CA LYS A 94 15.55 -10.17 -1.68
C LYS A 94 15.07 -11.47 -1.04
N TYR A 95 14.20 -12.23 -1.71
CA TYR A 95 13.78 -13.52 -1.20
C TYR A 95 14.96 -14.50 -1.11
N LYS A 96 15.81 -14.56 -2.15
CA LYS A 96 17.02 -15.41 -2.15
C LYS A 96 17.97 -15.02 -1.03
N GLU A 97 18.26 -13.72 -0.87
CA GLU A 97 19.07 -13.21 0.26
C GLU A 97 18.51 -13.65 1.62
N MET A 98 17.19 -13.56 1.82
CA MET A 98 16.55 -13.98 3.07
C MET A 98 16.73 -15.48 3.35
N VAL A 99 16.60 -16.33 2.33
CA VAL A 99 16.80 -17.77 2.43
C VAL A 99 18.27 -18.10 2.74
N ASP A 100 19.20 -17.41 2.10
CA ASP A 100 20.65 -17.62 2.32
C ASP A 100 21.05 -17.26 3.75
N ILE A 101 20.53 -16.15 4.28
CA ILE A 101 20.77 -15.72 5.68
C ILE A 101 20.19 -16.75 6.66
N GLN A 102 19.01 -17.32 6.36
CA GLN A 102 18.40 -18.34 7.21
C GLN A 102 19.20 -19.65 7.21
N THR A 103 19.80 -20.01 6.08
CA THR A 103 20.54 -21.27 5.91
C THR A 103 21.95 -21.21 6.48
N THR A 104 22.51 -20.00 6.65
CA THR A 104 23.87 -19.78 7.17
C THR A 104 23.93 -19.72 8.70
N GLN A 105 22.78 -19.76 9.40
CA GLN A 105 22.66 -19.81 10.86
C GLN A 105 22.44 -21.25 11.34
#